data_AF-A0A958UJK7-F1
#
_entry.id   AF-A0A958UJK7-F1
#
_cell.length_a   1.000
_cell.length_b   1.000
_cell.length_c   1.000
_cell.angle_alpha   90.00
_cell.angle_beta   90.00
_cell.angle_gamma   90.00
#
_symmetry.space_group_name_H-M   'P 1'
#
loop_
_entity.id
_entity.type
_entity.pdbx_description
1 polymer ?
#
loop_
_entity_poly.entity_id
_entity_poly.type
_entity_poly.pdbx_seq_one_letter_code
_entity_poly.pdbx_strand_id
1 'polypeptide(L)'
;MKNFKNIKLLPFLFFLGMIATSCVQDDDYSIPEINATEPNISADDIINIATVKAIYGGFDPVEIEAGDGSTRDIYLVGYVVSSDETGNFYKTLVIQDSPENPTAGVSISTNSTDLYTKFEPGRKVYLKVNGLFIGEYAGLPTIGTQDGSEVGRIDALEFESRILRSLESPELVPTVISVAEANNPARLNTLVKFENVQFPNG
;
A
#
# COMPACT_ATOMS: atom_id res chain seq x y z
N MET A 1 20.58 58.75 -59.97
CA MET A 1 20.77 58.41 -58.54
C MET A 1 20.41 56.95 -58.33
N LYS A 2 21.17 56.22 -57.49
CA LYS A 2 21.40 54.76 -57.52
C LYS A 2 20.14 53.87 -57.55
N ASN A 3 20.22 52.81 -58.36
CA ASN A 3 19.24 51.73 -58.53
C ASN A 3 19.13 50.86 -57.26
N PHE A 4 17.96 50.78 -56.63
CA PHE A 4 17.68 49.81 -55.56
C PHE A 4 16.90 48.61 -56.11
N LYS A 5 17.61 47.65 -56.73
CA LYS A 5 16.99 46.44 -57.32
C LYS A 5 16.84 45.23 -56.36
N ASN A 6 17.24 45.33 -55.09
CA ASN A 6 17.33 44.17 -54.19
C ASN A 6 16.45 44.25 -52.91
N ILE A 7 15.27 44.88 -52.97
CA ILE A 7 14.42 45.09 -51.77
C ILE A 7 13.49 43.89 -51.44
N LYS A 8 13.35 42.89 -52.33
CA LYS A 8 12.46 41.74 -52.10
C LYS A 8 12.95 40.73 -51.03
N LEU A 9 14.20 40.85 -50.55
CA LEU A 9 14.77 39.96 -49.53
C LEU A 9 14.46 40.42 -48.09
N LEU A 10 14.10 41.69 -47.91
CA LEU A 10 13.86 42.30 -46.60
C LEU A 10 12.60 41.80 -45.86
N PRO A 11 11.43 41.58 -46.51
CA PRO A 11 10.26 41.05 -45.81
C PRO A 11 10.42 39.56 -45.46
N PHE A 12 11.22 38.81 -46.23
CA PHE A 12 11.50 37.39 -45.97
C PHE A 12 12.39 37.21 -44.72
N LEU A 13 13.37 38.09 -44.53
CA LEU A 13 14.25 38.07 -43.36
C LEU A 13 13.52 38.50 -42.07
N PHE A 14 12.51 39.37 -42.18
CA PHE A 14 11.67 39.77 -41.06
C PHE A 14 10.71 38.64 -40.61
N PHE A 15 10.16 37.87 -41.56
CA PHE A 15 9.27 36.74 -41.27
C PHE A 15 10.01 35.55 -40.65
N LEU A 16 11.29 35.33 -41.02
CA LEU A 16 12.13 34.28 -40.44
C LEU A 16 12.54 34.59 -38.98
N GLY A 17 12.63 35.88 -38.61
CA GLY A 17 12.95 36.31 -37.25
C GLY A 17 11.85 36.07 -36.21
N MET A 18 10.57 36.10 -36.61
CA MET A 18 9.43 35.84 -35.71
C MET A 18 9.32 34.37 -35.28
N ILE A 19 9.88 33.43 -36.04
CA ILE A 19 9.84 31.99 -35.73
C ILE A 19 10.94 31.64 -34.69
N ALA A 20 11.98 32.45 -34.57
CA ALA A 20 13.12 32.16 -33.69
C ALA A 20 12.87 32.53 -32.20
N THR A 21 11.75 33.17 -31.86
CA THR A 21 11.44 33.60 -30.48
C THR A 21 10.30 32.84 -29.81
N SER A 22 9.76 31.78 -30.44
CA SER A 22 8.65 31.00 -29.85
C SER A 22 9.10 29.80 -29.01
N CYS A 23 10.40 29.61 -28.80
CA CYS A 23 10.89 28.70 -27.77
C CYS A 23 10.81 29.40 -26.41
N VAL A 24 9.63 29.37 -25.79
CA VAL A 24 9.56 29.45 -24.33
C VAL A 24 10.25 28.19 -23.83
N GLN A 25 11.49 28.32 -23.38
CA GLN A 25 12.25 27.24 -22.80
C GLN A 25 11.97 27.22 -21.29
N ASP A 26 10.72 26.89 -20.93
CA ASP A 26 10.29 26.63 -19.54
C ASP A 26 10.19 25.12 -19.28
N ASP A 27 11.17 24.36 -19.78
CA ASP A 27 11.32 22.94 -19.45
C ASP A 27 12.06 22.74 -18.10
N ASP A 28 12.23 23.80 -17.30
CA ASP A 28 12.71 23.69 -15.92
C ASP A 28 11.55 23.30 -14.99
N TYR A 29 10.96 22.14 -15.26
CA TYR A 29 10.13 21.45 -14.29
C TYR A 29 11.05 20.86 -13.23
N SER A 30 11.33 21.64 -12.19
CA SER A 30 11.91 21.08 -10.98
C SER A 30 10.94 20.02 -10.44
N ILE A 31 11.38 18.78 -10.36
CA ILE A 31 10.62 17.74 -9.66
C ILE A 31 10.43 18.25 -8.23
N PRO A 32 9.19 18.41 -7.74
CA PRO A 32 8.96 18.89 -6.38
C PRO A 32 9.68 17.96 -5.40
N GLU A 33 10.44 18.54 -4.48
CA GLU A 33 11.12 17.76 -3.44
C GLU A 33 10.07 17.00 -2.62
N ILE A 34 10.13 15.68 -2.69
CA ILE A 34 9.26 14.80 -1.92
C ILE A 34 9.80 14.77 -0.49
N ASN A 35 9.40 15.76 0.32
CA ASN A 35 9.73 15.84 1.74
C ASN A 35 8.86 14.85 2.53
N ALA A 36 9.10 13.55 2.33
CA ALA A 36 8.49 12.50 3.12
C ALA A 36 9.43 12.13 4.28
N THR A 37 8.88 12.02 5.49
CA THR A 37 9.62 11.70 6.71
C THR A 37 9.28 10.28 7.15
N GLU A 38 10.28 9.51 7.58
CA GLU A 38 10.05 8.17 8.13
C GLU A 38 9.30 8.29 9.46
N PRO A 39 8.22 7.50 9.67
CA PRO A 39 7.57 7.42 10.97
C PRO A 39 8.55 7.01 12.08
N ASN A 40 8.62 7.82 13.14
CA ASN A 40 9.43 7.53 14.32
C ASN A 40 8.56 6.88 15.40
N ILE A 41 8.48 5.54 15.38
CA ILE A 41 7.66 4.74 16.32
C ILE A 41 8.58 3.99 17.29
N SER A 42 8.27 4.04 18.59
CA SER A 42 9.02 3.29 19.61
C SER A 42 8.82 1.79 19.43
N ALA A 43 9.88 1.00 19.65
CA ALA A 43 9.80 -0.46 19.62
C ALA A 43 8.80 -1.01 20.66
N ASP A 44 8.62 -0.32 21.78
CA ASP A 44 7.68 -0.70 22.85
C ASP A 44 6.20 -0.51 22.46
N ASP A 45 5.95 0.25 21.38
CA ASP A 45 4.62 0.50 20.83
C ASP A 45 4.32 -0.41 19.62
N ILE A 46 5.24 -1.30 19.23
CA ILE A 46 5.05 -2.21 18.10
C ILE A 46 4.49 -3.56 18.57
N ILE A 47 3.47 -4.05 17.88
CA ILE A 47 2.90 -5.39 18.05
C ILE A 47 3.04 -6.22 16.77
N ASN A 48 3.36 -7.50 16.94
CA ASN A 48 3.56 -8.42 15.81
C ASN A 48 2.22 -8.94 15.27
N ILE A 49 2.17 -9.17 13.95
CA ILE A 49 0.99 -9.74 13.28
C ILE A 49 0.60 -11.10 13.88
N ALA A 50 1.58 -11.96 14.17
CA ALA A 50 1.33 -13.27 14.78
C ALA A 50 0.64 -13.16 16.16
N THR A 51 1.02 -12.16 16.96
CA THR A 51 0.41 -11.91 18.27
C THR A 51 -1.04 -11.47 18.11
N VAL A 52 -1.33 -10.54 17.18
CA VAL A 52 -2.70 -10.11 16.90
C VAL A 52 -3.56 -11.27 16.42
N LYS A 53 -3.05 -12.11 15.51
CA LYS A 53 -3.77 -13.31 15.06
C LYS A 53 -4.09 -14.29 16.19
N ALA A 54 -3.16 -14.45 17.14
CA ALA A 54 -3.34 -15.39 18.26
C ALA A 54 -4.45 -14.97 19.23
N ILE A 55 -4.81 -13.67 19.27
CA ILE A 55 -5.92 -13.16 20.07
C ILE A 55 -7.26 -13.60 19.50
N TYR A 56 -7.37 -13.74 18.17
CA TYR A 56 -8.58 -14.20 17.50
C TYR A 56 -8.75 -15.71 17.66
N GLY A 57 -9.56 -16.12 18.64
CA GLY A 57 -9.84 -17.52 18.96
C GLY A 57 -10.77 -18.25 17.98
N GLY A 58 -11.14 -17.64 16.84
CA GLY A 58 -11.97 -18.25 15.79
C GLY A 58 -13.49 -18.19 16.01
N PHE A 59 -13.96 -17.28 16.87
CA PHE A 59 -15.38 -17.05 17.13
C PHE A 59 -15.74 -15.61 16.74
N ASP A 60 -16.16 -14.79 17.70
CA ASP A 60 -16.46 -13.39 17.48
C ASP A 60 -15.17 -12.55 17.31
N PRO A 61 -15.24 -11.43 16.58
CA PRO A 61 -14.15 -10.47 16.52
C PRO A 61 -13.70 -10.05 17.92
N VAL A 62 -12.39 -9.99 18.12
CA VAL A 62 -11.79 -9.62 19.41
C VAL A 62 -11.12 -8.26 19.28
N GLU A 63 -11.38 -7.38 20.24
CA GLU A 63 -10.76 -6.07 20.30
C GLU A 63 -9.25 -6.19 20.53
N ILE A 64 -8.48 -5.38 19.80
CA ILE A 64 -7.04 -5.25 19.95
C ILE A 64 -6.78 -4.06 20.86
N GLU A 65 -6.29 -4.33 22.07
CA GLU A 65 -6.05 -3.31 23.09
C GLU A 65 -4.58 -3.24 23.52
N ALA A 66 -4.08 -2.03 23.79
CA ALA A 66 -2.75 -1.78 24.35
C ALA A 66 -2.63 -2.11 25.85
N GLY A 67 -3.72 -2.57 26.46
CA GLY A 67 -3.94 -2.81 27.89
C GLY A 67 -5.34 -2.33 28.30
N ASP A 68 -5.90 -2.91 29.37
CA ASP A 68 -7.26 -2.61 29.86
C ASP A 68 -7.49 -1.10 30.04
N GLY A 69 -8.40 -0.53 29.24
CA GLY A 69 -8.74 0.90 29.23
C GLY A 69 -7.63 1.84 28.76
N SER A 70 -6.57 1.32 28.13
CA SER A 70 -5.45 2.14 27.66
C SER A 70 -5.76 2.87 26.36
N THR A 71 -5.51 4.17 26.33
CA THR A 71 -5.53 4.97 25.10
C THR A 71 -4.16 5.03 24.42
N ARG A 72 -3.21 4.18 24.82
CA ARG A 72 -1.88 4.15 24.22
C ARG A 72 -1.95 3.66 22.78
N ASP A 73 -1.22 4.33 21.91
CA ASP A 73 -1.10 3.91 20.53
C ASP A 73 -0.19 2.70 20.42
N ILE A 74 -0.73 1.61 19.85
CA ILE A 74 0.06 0.45 19.44
C ILE A 74 -0.05 0.27 17.94
N TYR A 75 1.07 -0.06 17.32
CA TYR A 75 1.24 -0.12 15.88
C TYR A 75 1.55 -1.55 15.45
N LEU A 76 0.72 -2.06 14.54
CA LEU A 76 1.01 -3.27 13.80
C LEU A 76 1.81 -2.92 12.55
N VAL A 77 2.96 -3.56 12.38
CA VAL A 77 3.89 -3.29 11.28
C VAL A 77 3.84 -4.44 10.28
N GLY A 78 3.83 -4.10 8.99
CA GLY A 78 3.90 -5.08 7.92
C GLY A 78 4.24 -4.47 6.57
N TYR A 79 4.44 -5.35 5.61
CA TYR A 79 4.78 -5.04 4.22
C TYR A 79 3.59 -5.40 3.34
N VAL A 80 3.17 -4.47 2.49
CA VAL A 80 2.01 -4.64 1.61
C VAL A 80 2.30 -5.70 0.55
N VAL A 81 1.42 -6.70 0.43
CA VAL A 81 1.56 -7.78 -0.57
C VAL A 81 0.48 -7.71 -1.64
N SER A 82 -0.68 -7.15 -1.31
CA SER A 82 -1.80 -6.99 -2.23
C SER A 82 -2.73 -5.88 -1.75
N SER A 83 -3.50 -5.32 -2.68
CA SER A 83 -4.45 -4.24 -2.48
C SER A 83 -5.66 -4.39 -3.41
N ASP A 84 -6.47 -3.35 -3.51
CA ASP A 84 -7.66 -3.28 -4.35
C ASP A 84 -7.40 -3.10 -5.86
N GLU A 85 -6.13 -3.01 -6.30
CA GLU A 85 -5.72 -2.75 -7.69
C GLU A 85 -6.41 -3.67 -8.73
N THR A 86 -6.43 -4.97 -8.45
CA THR A 86 -6.99 -5.98 -9.37
C THR A 86 -8.47 -6.28 -9.10
N GLY A 87 -9.07 -5.62 -8.11
CA GLY A 87 -10.46 -5.81 -7.69
C GLY A 87 -10.74 -7.08 -6.89
N ASN A 88 -9.81 -8.05 -6.84
CA ASN A 88 -9.98 -9.29 -6.07
C ASN A 88 -9.99 -9.05 -4.55
N PHE A 89 -9.17 -8.11 -4.07
CA PHE A 89 -9.14 -7.66 -2.67
C PHE A 89 -9.79 -6.28 -2.56
N TYR A 90 -11.06 -6.18 -2.95
CA TYR A 90 -11.81 -4.92 -2.92
C TYR A 90 -11.79 -4.30 -1.52
N LYS A 91 -11.42 -3.02 -1.41
CA LYS A 91 -11.47 -2.26 -0.16
C LYS A 91 -10.67 -2.92 0.99
N THR A 92 -9.57 -3.57 0.62
CA THR A 92 -8.76 -4.38 1.52
C THR A 92 -7.28 -4.17 1.22
N LEU A 93 -6.47 -3.95 2.26
CA LEU A 93 -5.01 -3.96 2.18
C LEU A 93 -4.49 -5.23 2.82
N VAL A 94 -3.66 -6.01 2.13
CA VAL A 94 -3.09 -7.25 2.65
C VAL A 94 -1.62 -7.01 2.97
N ILE A 95 -1.20 -7.37 4.19
CA ILE A 95 0.16 -7.16 4.68
C ILE A 95 0.75 -8.44 5.29
N GLN A 96 2.07 -8.59 5.19
CA GLN A 96 2.85 -9.65 5.83
C GLN A 96 3.95 -9.10 6.75
N ASP A 97 4.42 -9.90 7.69
CA ASP A 97 5.33 -9.48 8.76
C ASP A 97 6.79 -9.24 8.33
N SER A 98 7.23 -9.82 7.22
CA SER A 98 8.61 -9.70 6.70
C SER A 98 8.62 -9.68 5.17
N PRO A 99 9.53 -8.95 4.49
CA PRO A 99 9.61 -8.96 3.03
C PRO A 99 10.04 -10.31 2.45
N GLU A 100 10.76 -11.11 3.22
CA GLU A 100 11.24 -12.44 2.85
C GLU A 100 10.90 -13.43 3.97
N ASN A 101 10.49 -14.66 3.60
CA ASN A 101 10.10 -15.73 4.52
C ASN A 101 9.11 -15.30 5.62
N PRO A 102 7.98 -14.66 5.25
CA PRO A 102 6.97 -14.23 6.22
C PRO A 102 6.43 -15.41 7.03
N THR A 103 6.13 -15.15 8.30
CA THR A 103 5.53 -16.13 9.22
C THR A 103 4.06 -15.88 9.48
N ALA A 104 3.60 -14.65 9.23
CA ALA A 104 2.22 -14.25 9.38
C ALA A 104 1.85 -13.12 8.42
N GLY A 105 0.60 -13.17 7.93
CA GLY A 105 -0.04 -12.05 7.25
C GLY A 105 -1.44 -11.80 7.77
N VAL A 106 -1.95 -10.60 7.51
CA VAL A 106 -3.29 -10.14 7.89
C VAL A 106 -3.85 -9.20 6.84
N SER A 107 -5.18 -9.20 6.70
CA SER A 107 -5.90 -8.24 5.87
C SER A 107 -6.39 -7.07 6.71
N ILE A 108 -6.52 -5.89 6.11
CA ILE A 108 -7.09 -4.69 6.75
C ILE A 108 -8.27 -4.25 5.90
N SER A 109 -9.47 -4.26 6.48
CA SER A 109 -10.70 -3.89 5.77
C SER A 109 -11.04 -2.42 6.00
N THR A 110 -11.21 -1.65 4.92
CA THR A 110 -11.44 -0.20 4.98
C THR A 110 -12.43 0.27 3.91
N ASN A 111 -13.12 1.37 4.15
CA ASN A 111 -13.92 2.05 3.13
C ASN A 111 -13.12 2.94 2.18
N SER A 112 -11.80 3.10 2.41
CA SER A 112 -10.89 3.74 1.47
C SER A 112 -10.82 2.97 0.14
N THR A 113 -10.63 3.71 -0.94
CA THR A 113 -10.43 3.18 -2.30
C THR A 113 -9.06 3.58 -2.82
N ASP A 114 -8.66 2.96 -3.92
CA ASP A 114 -7.43 3.28 -4.64
C ASP A 114 -6.19 3.12 -3.75
N LEU A 115 -6.23 2.12 -2.86
CA LEU A 115 -5.18 1.85 -1.87
C LEU A 115 -3.83 1.62 -2.56
N TYR A 116 -3.86 0.97 -3.73
CA TYR A 116 -2.68 0.73 -4.57
C TYR A 116 -1.93 1.99 -4.98
N THR A 117 -2.58 3.16 -5.02
CA THR A 117 -1.93 4.44 -5.37
C THR A 117 -1.05 4.97 -4.25
N LYS A 118 -1.31 4.55 -3.01
CA LYS A 118 -0.59 5.00 -1.80
C LYS A 118 0.27 3.91 -1.19
N PHE A 119 -0.09 2.65 -1.39
CA PHE A 119 0.47 1.49 -0.72
C PHE A 119 0.78 0.42 -1.77
N GLU A 120 1.88 0.63 -2.49
CA GLU A 120 2.35 -0.31 -3.50
C GLU A 120 2.95 -1.58 -2.85
N PRO A 121 3.00 -2.73 -3.56
CA PRO A 121 3.61 -3.94 -3.04
C PRO A 121 5.05 -3.70 -2.56
N GLY A 122 5.41 -4.25 -1.39
CA GLY A 122 6.68 -4.02 -0.72
C GLY A 122 6.65 -2.85 0.26
N ARG A 123 5.69 -1.92 0.16
CA ARG A 123 5.62 -0.76 1.05
C ARG A 123 5.44 -1.18 2.49
N LYS A 124 6.33 -0.73 3.37
CA LYS A 124 6.18 -0.90 4.82
C LYS A 124 5.16 0.10 5.37
N VAL A 125 4.27 -0.39 6.23
CA VAL A 125 3.20 0.40 6.85
C VAL A 125 3.14 0.15 8.36
N TYR A 126 2.68 1.17 9.08
CA TYR A 126 2.39 1.10 10.51
C TYR A 126 0.89 1.40 10.69
N LEU A 127 0.11 0.42 11.13
CA LEU A 127 -1.31 0.60 11.41
C LEU A 127 -1.54 0.75 12.92
N LYS A 128 -2.14 1.86 13.35
CA LYS A 128 -2.62 2.02 14.73
C LYS A 128 -3.81 1.10 14.97
N VAL A 129 -3.59 0.04 15.76
CA VAL A 129 -4.58 -1.04 15.97
C VAL A 129 -5.36 -0.97 17.27
N ASN A 130 -5.00 -0.08 18.20
CA ASN A 130 -5.75 0.09 19.45
C ASN A 130 -7.22 0.47 19.16
N GLY A 131 -8.16 -0.29 19.72
CA GLY A 131 -9.61 -0.13 19.52
C GLY A 131 -10.12 -0.61 18.15
N LEU A 132 -9.29 -1.28 17.35
CA LEU A 132 -9.73 -2.06 16.20
C LEU A 132 -9.97 -3.51 16.62
N PHE A 133 -10.64 -4.28 15.77
CA PHE A 133 -10.97 -5.68 16.03
C PHE A 133 -10.22 -6.57 15.05
N ILE A 134 -9.71 -7.69 15.55
CA ILE A 134 -9.26 -8.81 14.72
C ILE A 134 -10.38 -9.84 14.66
N GLY A 135 -10.72 -10.28 13.45
CA GLY A 135 -11.62 -11.39 13.24
C GLY A 135 -11.36 -12.08 11.90
N GLU A 136 -12.41 -12.61 11.28
CA GLU A 136 -12.33 -13.28 9.99
C GLU A 136 -13.26 -12.66 8.97
N TYR A 137 -12.78 -12.57 7.74
CA TYR A 137 -13.59 -12.28 6.57
C TYR A 137 -13.23 -13.27 5.47
N ALA A 138 -14.22 -14.03 4.98
CA ALA A 138 -14.03 -15.05 3.94
C ALA A 138 -12.90 -16.06 4.22
N GLY A 139 -12.75 -16.52 5.48
CA GLY A 139 -11.69 -17.46 5.86
C GLY A 139 -10.32 -16.83 6.11
N LEU A 140 -10.20 -15.49 6.03
CA LEU A 140 -8.94 -14.77 6.18
C LEU A 140 -8.93 -13.92 7.46
N PRO A 141 -7.86 -14.00 8.28
CA PRO A 141 -7.64 -13.09 9.40
C PRO A 141 -7.67 -11.63 8.92
N THR A 142 -8.57 -10.83 9.48
CA THR A 142 -8.86 -9.48 9.00
C THR A 142 -9.01 -8.52 10.18
N ILE A 143 -8.33 -7.38 10.11
CA ILE A 143 -8.44 -6.27 11.04
C ILE A 143 -9.45 -5.26 10.49
N GLY A 144 -10.35 -4.80 11.34
CA GLY A 144 -11.37 -3.82 10.98
C GLY A 144 -12.07 -3.24 12.20
N THR A 145 -13.31 -2.79 12.00
CA THR A 145 -14.20 -2.38 13.09
C THR A 145 -15.05 -3.56 13.55
N GLN A 146 -15.77 -3.42 14.65
CA GLN A 146 -16.79 -4.40 15.04
C GLN A 146 -18.09 -4.13 14.27
N ASP A 147 -18.62 -5.13 13.59
CA ASP A 147 -19.95 -5.10 12.96
C ASP A 147 -20.76 -6.33 13.39
N GLY A 148 -21.42 -6.20 14.53
CA GLY A 148 -22.11 -7.34 15.17
C GLY A 148 -21.12 -8.44 15.57
N SER A 149 -21.28 -9.62 14.96
CA SER A 149 -20.41 -10.79 15.13
C SER A 149 -19.38 -10.94 14.02
N GLU A 150 -19.19 -9.91 13.18
CA GLU A 150 -18.27 -9.91 12.05
C GLU A 150 -17.31 -8.72 12.11
N VAL A 151 -16.23 -8.81 11.33
CA VAL A 151 -15.31 -7.69 11.14
C VAL A 151 -15.89 -6.74 10.11
N GLY A 152 -16.15 -5.50 10.55
CA GLY A 152 -16.56 -4.38 9.72
C GLY A 152 -15.40 -3.66 9.03
N ARG A 153 -15.74 -2.64 8.26
CA ARG A 153 -14.76 -1.79 7.56
C ARG A 153 -14.44 -0.55 8.38
N ILE A 154 -13.15 -0.22 8.46
CA ILE A 154 -12.68 1.06 9.00
C ILE A 154 -13.15 2.18 8.06
N ASP A 155 -13.71 3.26 8.60
CA ASP A 155 -14.08 4.42 7.77
C ASP A 155 -12.84 4.99 7.05
N ALA A 156 -13.02 5.61 5.89
CA ALA A 156 -11.90 6.11 5.09
C ALA A 156 -11.08 7.17 5.84
N LEU A 157 -11.74 8.11 6.53
CA LEU A 157 -11.03 9.15 7.29
C LEU A 157 -10.29 8.57 8.50
N GLU A 158 -10.94 7.62 9.17
CA GLU A 158 -10.35 6.92 10.30
C GLU A 158 -9.13 6.09 9.86
N PHE A 159 -9.24 5.34 8.76
CA PHE A 159 -8.16 4.55 8.21
C PHE A 159 -6.95 5.42 7.87
N GLU A 160 -7.14 6.53 7.14
CA GLU A 160 -6.08 7.47 6.80
C GLU A 160 -5.41 8.09 8.04
N SER A 161 -6.15 8.28 9.13
CA SER A 161 -5.59 8.77 10.40
C SER A 161 -4.83 7.71 11.21
N ARG A 162 -5.08 6.42 10.93
CA ARG A 162 -4.51 5.28 11.66
C ARG A 162 -3.29 4.68 10.95
N ILE A 163 -3.19 4.81 9.63
CA ILE A 163 -2.11 4.20 8.85
C ILE A 163 -1.01 5.22 8.53
N LEU A 164 0.23 4.84 8.81
CA LEU A 164 1.42 5.60 8.44
C LEU A 164 2.22 4.82 7.40
N ARG A 165 2.73 5.53 6.40
CA ARG A 165 3.54 4.95 5.34
C ARG A 165 5.02 5.19 5.62
N SER A 166 5.82 4.13 5.57
CA SER A 166 7.28 4.20 5.62
C SER A 166 7.86 4.66 4.28
N LEU A 167 9.08 5.17 4.27
CA LEU A 167 9.92 5.35 3.09
C LEU A 167 10.48 4.02 2.59
N GLU A 168 10.53 2.99 3.44
CA GLU A 168 10.97 1.64 3.09
C GLU A 168 9.95 0.93 2.18
N SER A 169 10.43 0.43 1.05
CA SER A 169 9.67 -0.40 0.12
C SER A 169 10.60 -1.45 -0.51
N PRO A 170 11.03 -2.47 0.26
CA PRO A 170 11.87 -3.53 -0.25
C PRO A 170 11.15 -4.38 -1.30
N GLU A 171 11.92 -5.03 -2.17
CA GLU A 171 11.41 -6.09 -3.03
C GLU A 171 10.95 -7.29 -2.18
N LEU A 172 9.76 -7.81 -2.46
CA LEU A 172 9.22 -8.96 -1.75
C LEU A 172 9.73 -10.26 -2.35
N VAL A 173 10.13 -11.20 -1.50
CA VAL A 173 10.55 -12.55 -1.89
C VAL A 173 9.44 -13.54 -1.53
N PRO A 174 8.70 -14.08 -2.51
CA PRO A 174 7.64 -15.06 -2.26
C PRO A 174 8.19 -16.33 -1.60
N THR A 175 7.45 -16.89 -0.65
CA THR A 175 7.78 -18.21 -0.11
C THR A 175 7.38 -19.29 -1.10
N VAL A 176 8.32 -20.11 -1.55
CA VAL A 176 8.01 -21.27 -2.39
C VAL A 176 7.35 -22.35 -1.54
N ILE A 177 6.12 -22.74 -1.90
CA ILE A 177 5.37 -23.78 -1.21
C ILE A 177 4.82 -24.80 -2.20
N SER A 178 4.55 -26.01 -1.71
CA SER A 178 3.76 -26.99 -2.45
C SER A 178 2.27 -26.66 -2.41
N VAL A 179 1.50 -27.19 -3.37
CA VAL A 179 0.03 -27.03 -3.39
C VAL A 179 -0.60 -27.63 -2.12
N ALA A 180 -0.01 -28.70 -1.55
CA ALA A 180 -0.48 -29.30 -0.31
C ALA A 180 -0.37 -28.35 0.90
N GLU A 181 0.56 -27.40 0.87
CA GLU A 181 0.77 -26.40 1.93
C GLU A 181 -0.11 -25.15 1.78
N ALA A 182 -0.88 -25.03 0.67
CA ALA A 182 -1.73 -23.86 0.43
C ALA A 182 -2.78 -23.65 1.54
N ASN A 183 -3.23 -24.74 2.17
CA ASN A 183 -4.21 -24.70 3.27
C ASN A 183 -3.57 -24.45 4.65
N ASN A 184 -2.25 -24.24 4.74
CA ASN A 184 -1.60 -23.97 6.01
C ASN A 184 -2.04 -22.59 6.55
N PRO A 185 -2.66 -22.49 7.75
CA PRO A 185 -3.09 -21.21 8.33
C PRO A 185 -1.97 -20.17 8.51
N ALA A 186 -0.71 -20.61 8.59
CA ALA A 186 0.45 -19.72 8.63
C ALA A 186 0.69 -18.99 7.29
N ARG A 187 0.15 -19.50 6.18
CA ARG A 187 0.31 -18.94 4.83
C ARG A 187 -0.81 -17.98 4.43
N LEU A 188 -1.89 -17.91 5.20
CA LEU A 188 -2.97 -16.95 4.93
C LEU A 188 -2.43 -15.52 4.95
N ASN A 189 -2.81 -14.74 3.93
CA ASN A 189 -2.40 -13.34 3.71
C ASN A 189 -0.88 -13.14 3.52
N THR A 190 -0.15 -14.18 3.10
CA THR A 190 1.29 -14.08 2.78
C THR A 190 1.54 -14.27 1.28
N LEU A 191 2.62 -13.67 0.78
CA LEU A 191 3.06 -13.85 -0.60
C LEU A 191 3.73 -15.21 -0.77
N VAL A 192 3.14 -16.05 -1.60
CA VAL A 192 3.62 -17.40 -1.90
C VAL A 192 3.80 -17.61 -3.39
N LYS A 193 4.67 -18.55 -3.75
CA LYS A 193 4.88 -18.99 -5.12
C LYS A 193 4.74 -20.51 -5.18
N PHE A 194 3.93 -20.99 -6.10
CA PHE A 194 3.88 -22.40 -6.43
C PHE A 194 4.79 -22.65 -7.64
N GLU A 195 5.57 -23.73 -7.58
CA GLU A 195 6.43 -24.16 -8.68
C GLU A 195 5.94 -25.50 -9.25
N ASN A 196 6.15 -25.69 -10.55
CA ASN A 196 5.82 -26.93 -11.25
C ASN A 196 4.34 -27.34 -11.15
N VAL A 197 3.43 -26.36 -11.11
CA VAL A 197 1.97 -26.62 -11.08
C VAL A 197 1.48 -26.96 -12.48
N GLN A 198 0.70 -28.04 -12.57
CA GLN A 198 -0.05 -28.40 -13.76
C GLN A 198 -1.53 -28.52 -13.40
N PHE A 199 -2.38 -27.79 -14.12
CA PHE A 199 -3.83 -27.97 -14.01
C PHE A 199 -4.25 -29.12 -14.94
N PRO A 200 -5.15 -30.02 -14.50
CA PRO A 200 -5.81 -30.94 -15.42
C PRO A 200 -6.55 -30.12 -16.48
N ASN A 201 -6.56 -30.58 -17.73
CA ASN A 201 -7.23 -29.90 -18.86
C ASN A 201 -8.60 -29.34 -18.42
N GLY A 202 -8.78 -28.02 -18.58
CA GLY A 202 -10.00 -27.30 -18.19
C GLY A 202 -11.26 -27.73 -18.93
#